data_AF-A0A1Q3CJG9-F1
#
_entry.id   AF-A0A1Q3CJG9-F1
#
_cell.length_a   1.000
_cell.length_b   1.000
_cell.length_c   1.000
_cell.angle_alpha   90.00
_cell.angle_beta   90.00
_cell.angle_gamma   90.00
#
_symmetry.space_group_name_H-M   'P 1'
#
loop_
_entity.id
_entity.type
_entity.pdbx_description
1 polymer ?
#
loop_
_entity_poly.entity_id
_entity_poly.type
_entity_poly.pdbx_seq_one_letter_code
_entity_poly.pdbx_strand_id
1 'polypeptide(L)'
;LGRGHKGLYDTINNLIHFQLSLALVSLSVITSLVDQHMYFLPAYAFIVQDFTIQAALYTHHQYIAGFNHDGSFSSWCTSMSEYSLEQNEDNVLTRMLDHKEAIISHLSWANLFHTLGFYVHN
;
A
#
# COMPACT_ATOMS: atom_id res chain seq x y z
N LEU A 1 3.73 -23.99 3.19
CA LEU A 1 2.78 -23.27 2.31
C LEU A 1 3.19 -23.56 0.86
N GLY A 2 2.46 -24.42 0.14
CA GLY A 2 2.70 -24.77 -1.27
C GLY A 2 4.17 -25.04 -1.66
N ARG A 3 4.54 -24.66 -2.89
CA ARG A 3 5.93 -24.59 -3.41
C ARG A 3 6.69 -23.31 -3.01
N GLY A 4 6.12 -22.48 -2.13
CA GLY A 4 6.79 -21.30 -1.56
C GLY A 4 7.09 -20.20 -2.59
N HIS A 5 8.31 -19.65 -2.55
CA HIS A 5 8.76 -18.52 -3.39
C HIS A 5 9.24 -18.91 -4.80
N LYS A 6 8.99 -20.15 -5.24
CA LYS A 6 9.42 -20.61 -6.56
C LYS A 6 8.78 -19.77 -7.68
N GLY A 7 9.58 -19.36 -8.66
CA GLY A 7 9.13 -18.55 -9.81
C GLY A 7 8.92 -17.06 -9.51
N LEU A 8 9.01 -16.64 -8.24
CA LEU A 8 8.74 -15.24 -7.86
C LEU A 8 9.83 -14.29 -8.34
N TYR A 9 11.10 -14.69 -8.31
CA TYR A 9 12.20 -13.87 -8.83
C TYR A 9 12.01 -13.54 -10.31
N ASP A 10 11.69 -14.55 -11.12
CA ASP A 10 11.45 -14.36 -12.55
C ASP A 10 10.17 -13.56 -12.81
N THR A 11 9.12 -13.79 -12.03
CA THR A 11 7.87 -13.01 -12.11
C THR A 11 8.12 -11.53 -11.82
N ILE A 12 8.87 -11.20 -10.77
CA ILE A 12 9.20 -9.81 -10.42
C ILE A 12 10.12 -9.20 -11.48
N ASN A 13 11.14 -9.92 -11.95
CA ASN A 13 12.13 -9.35 -12.85
C ASN A 13 11.62 -9.15 -14.29
N ASN A 14 10.70 -10.00 -14.75
CA ASN A 14 10.18 -9.89 -16.11
C ASN A 14 8.98 -8.94 -16.24
N LEU A 15 8.31 -8.59 -15.12
CA LEU A 15 7.13 -7.74 -15.12
C LEU A 15 7.47 -6.33 -14.61
N ILE A 16 7.55 -5.36 -15.53
CA ILE A 16 7.87 -3.97 -15.19
C ILE A 16 6.80 -3.33 -14.29
N HIS A 17 5.53 -3.67 -14.52
CA HIS A 17 4.41 -3.17 -13.73
C HIS A 17 4.42 -3.73 -12.30
N PHE A 18 4.97 -4.94 -12.10
CA PHE A 18 5.18 -5.51 -10.77
C PHE A 18 6.27 -4.74 -10.02
N GLN A 19 7.40 -4.47 -10.68
CA GLN A 19 8.50 -3.69 -10.08
C GLN A 19 8.06 -2.28 -9.72
N LEU A 20 7.34 -1.61 -10.62
CA LEU A 20 6.80 -0.28 -10.38
C LEU A 20 5.83 -0.29 -9.19
N SER A 21 4.94 -1.28 -9.10
CA SER A 21 4.03 -1.44 -7.97
C SER A 21 4.80 -1.57 -6.64
N LEU A 22 5.81 -2.44 -6.58
CA LEU A 22 6.64 -2.62 -5.39
C LEU A 22 7.42 -1.34 -5.01
N ALA A 23 7.95 -0.61 -5.99
CA ALA A 23 8.65 0.64 -5.75
C ALA A 23 7.70 1.71 -5.20
N LEU A 24 6.51 1.86 -5.78
CA LEU A 24 5.51 2.85 -5.38
C LEU A 24 4.94 2.56 -3.98
N VAL A 25 4.66 1.30 -3.64
CA VAL A 25 4.17 0.96 -2.29
C VAL A 25 5.25 1.21 -1.24
N SER A 26 6.50 0.86 -1.53
CA SER A 26 7.63 1.12 -0.63
C SER A 26 7.85 2.61 -0.42
N LEU A 27 7.82 3.39 -1.49
CA LEU A 27 7.94 4.84 -1.43
C LEU A 27 6.77 5.48 -0.69
N SER A 28 5.53 5.02 -0.92
CA SER A 28 4.33 5.50 -0.21
C SER A 28 4.46 5.35 1.31
N VAL A 29 4.88 4.16 1.78
CA VAL A 29 5.09 3.89 3.21
C VAL A 29 6.17 4.80 3.79
N ILE A 30 7.29 4.98 3.08
CA ILE A 30 8.37 5.85 3.53
C ILE A 30 7.91 7.31 3.56
N THR A 31 7.19 7.80 2.53
CA THR A 31 6.68 9.17 2.49
C THR A 31 5.71 9.45 3.64
N SER A 32 4.81 8.51 3.97
CA SER A 32 3.91 8.67 5.12
C SER A 32 4.67 8.62 6.45
N LEU A 33 5.71 7.77 6.56
CA LEU A 33 6.57 7.72 7.75
C LEU A 33 7.37 9.02 7.94
N VAL A 34 7.96 9.55 6.86
CA VAL A 34 8.66 10.84 6.85
C VAL A 34 7.74 11.93 7.38
N ASP A 35 6.49 11.92 6.92
CA ASP A 35 5.51 12.91 7.35
C ASP A 35 5.21 12.85 8.86
N GLN A 36 4.92 11.65 9.37
CA GLN A 36 4.70 11.44 10.81
C GLN A 36 5.94 11.86 11.61
N HIS A 37 7.14 11.53 11.13
CA HIS A 37 8.39 11.95 11.77
C HIS A 37 8.61 13.46 11.71
N MET A 38 8.28 14.15 10.62
CA MET A 38 8.41 15.60 10.52
C MET A 38 7.45 16.33 11.46
N TYR A 39 6.26 15.77 11.67
CA TYR A 39 5.28 16.33 12.60
C TYR A 39 5.71 16.16 14.07
N PHE A 40 6.18 14.98 14.48
CA PHE A 40 6.54 14.67 15.87
C PHE A 40 7.99 15.00 16.24
N LEU A 41 8.92 14.98 15.28
CA LEU A 41 10.36 15.22 15.44
C LEU A 41 10.82 16.30 14.45
N PRO A 42 10.51 17.58 14.71
CA PRO A 42 10.76 18.66 13.77
C PRO A 42 12.27 18.87 13.55
N ALA A 43 12.74 18.66 12.33
CA ALA A 43 14.16 18.74 11.97
C ALA A 43 14.65 20.16 11.62
N TYR A 44 13.73 21.10 11.35
CA TYR A 44 14.04 22.46 10.92
C TYR A 44 13.91 23.45 12.09
N ALA A 45 14.85 24.38 12.21
CA ALA A 45 14.79 25.43 13.22
C ALA A 45 13.51 26.27 13.05
N PHE A 46 12.86 26.59 14.17
CA PHE A 46 11.65 27.43 14.26
C PHE A 46 10.37 26.90 13.59
N ILE A 47 10.39 25.72 12.94
CA ILE A 47 9.21 25.19 12.26
C ILE A 47 8.02 24.92 13.19
N VAL A 48 8.28 24.61 14.45
CA VAL A 48 7.26 24.40 15.50
C VAL A 48 6.45 25.67 15.77
N GLN A 49 7.00 26.85 15.44
CA GLN A 49 6.32 28.13 15.60
C GLN A 49 5.50 28.50 14.37
N ASP A 50 5.80 27.90 13.22
CA ASP A 50 5.08 28.13 11.96
C ASP A 50 4.08 26.99 11.68
N PHE A 51 2.89 27.15 12.27
CA PHE A 51 1.80 26.19 12.11
C PHE A 51 1.32 26.04 10.67
N THR A 52 1.46 27.09 9.84
CA THR A 52 0.98 27.05 8.46
C THR A 52 1.88 26.17 7.62
N ILE A 53 3.21 26.33 7.75
CA ILE A 53 4.18 25.48 7.06
C ILE A 53 4.10 24.04 7.57
N GLN A 54 3.94 23.82 8.88
CA GLN A 54 3.80 22.47 9.43
C GLN A 54 2.54 21.77 8.88
N ALA A 55 1.39 22.45 8.82
CA ALA A 55 0.17 21.90 8.24
C ALA A 55 0.30 21.66 6.73
N ALA A 56 0.94 22.57 5.99
CA ALA A 56 1.15 22.45 4.55
C ALA A 56 2.07 21.26 4.22
N LEU A 57 3.18 21.08 4.94
CA LEU A 57 4.08 19.95 4.75
C LEU A 57 3.39 18.63 5.09
N TYR A 58 2.59 18.62 6.17
CA TYR A 58 1.83 17.44 6.59
C TYR A 58 0.89 16.95 5.49
N THR A 59 0.03 17.86 5.06
CA THR A 59 -0.95 17.58 4.01
C THR A 59 -0.28 17.21 2.68
N HIS A 60 0.79 17.93 2.29
CA HIS A 60 1.54 17.64 1.07
C HIS A 60 2.08 16.21 1.02
N HIS A 61 2.77 15.75 2.08
CA HIS A 61 3.37 14.41 2.09
C HIS A 61 2.31 13.31 2.18
N GLN A 62 1.23 13.50 2.96
CA GLN A 62 0.16 12.50 3.02
C GLN A 62 -0.59 12.35 1.68
N TYR A 63 -0.84 13.45 0.96
CA TYR A 63 -1.45 13.36 -0.37
C TYR A 63 -0.54 12.66 -1.38
N ILE A 64 0.77 12.93 -1.35
CA ILE A 64 1.73 12.21 -2.21
C ILE A 64 1.80 10.73 -1.83
N ALA A 65 1.82 10.42 -0.53
CA ALA A 65 1.83 9.04 -0.05
C ALA A 65 0.58 8.29 -0.53
N GLY A 66 -0.60 8.89 -0.43
CA GLY A 66 -1.87 8.35 -0.93
C GLY A 66 -1.85 8.13 -2.45
N PHE A 67 -1.40 9.14 -3.21
CA PHE A 67 -1.30 9.03 -4.68
C PHE A 67 -0.38 7.88 -5.12
N ASN A 68 0.78 7.74 -4.46
CA ASN A 68 1.71 6.63 -4.72
C ASN A 68 1.11 5.27 -4.30
N HIS A 69 0.35 5.23 -3.20
CA HIS A 69 -0.32 4.01 -2.74
C HIS A 69 -1.31 3.50 -3.80
N ASP A 70 -2.23 4.36 -4.25
CA ASP A 70 -3.25 4.00 -5.25
C ASP A 70 -2.60 3.67 -6.60
N GLY A 71 -1.56 4.41 -6.99
CA GLY A 71 -0.76 4.13 -8.19
C GLY A 71 -0.06 2.76 -8.16
N SER A 72 0.35 2.29 -6.97
CA SER A 72 0.89 0.94 -6.79
C SER A 72 -0.16 -0.13 -7.06
N PHE A 73 -1.39 0.02 -6.54
CA PHE A 73 -2.48 -0.93 -6.79
C PHE A 73 -2.92 -0.96 -8.26
N SER A 74 -2.94 0.19 -8.92
CA SER A 74 -3.20 0.27 -10.36
C SER A 74 -2.15 -0.50 -11.16
N SER A 75 -0.86 -0.26 -10.88
CA SER A 75 0.25 -0.95 -11.54
C SER A 75 0.25 -2.46 -11.25
N TRP A 76 -0.09 -2.85 -10.01
CA TRP A 76 -0.28 -4.25 -9.63
C TRP A 76 -1.35 -4.93 -10.48
N CYS A 77 -2.52 -4.29 -10.59
CA CYS A 77 -3.63 -4.82 -11.38
C CYS A 77 -3.25 -4.99 -12.86
N THR A 78 -2.49 -4.05 -13.43
CA THR A 78 -1.94 -4.20 -14.77
C THR A 78 -0.99 -5.40 -14.86
N SER A 79 -0.10 -5.58 -13.88
CA SER A 79 0.82 -6.71 -13.84
C SER A 79 0.14 -8.08 -13.77
N MET A 80 -1.07 -8.17 -13.20
CA MET A 80 -1.85 -9.42 -13.17
C MET A 80 -2.28 -9.87 -14.57
N SER A 81 -2.33 -8.95 -15.55
CA SER A 81 -2.70 -9.28 -16.94
C SER A 81 -1.58 -10.04 -17.68
N GLU A 82 -0.34 -9.88 -17.23
CA GLU A 82 0.85 -10.53 -17.79
C GLU A 82 1.30 -11.75 -16.95
N TYR A 83 0.59 -12.04 -15.85
CA TYR A 83 0.94 -13.10 -14.91
C TYR A 83 0.56 -14.49 -15.44
N SER A 84 1.54 -15.39 -15.55
CA SER A 84 1.32 -16.78 -15.96
C SER A 84 1.04 -17.69 -14.76
N LEU A 85 -0.13 -18.35 -14.76
CA LEU A 85 -0.52 -19.35 -13.75
C LEU A 85 0.30 -20.65 -13.84
N GLU A 86 0.71 -21.04 -15.04
CA GLU A 86 1.48 -22.27 -15.27
C GLU A 86 2.90 -22.15 -14.69
N GLN A 87 3.55 -21.02 -14.91
CA GLN A 87 4.91 -20.77 -14.39
C GLN A 87 4.94 -20.58 -12.87
N ASN A 88 3.80 -20.26 -12.27
CA ASN A 88 3.65 -19.92 -10.87
C ASN A 88 2.73 -20.89 -10.10
N GLU A 89 2.63 -22.12 -10.59
CA GLU A 89 1.79 -23.17 -10.00
C GLU A 89 2.15 -23.43 -8.53
N ASP A 90 1.14 -23.39 -7.66
CA ASP A 90 1.23 -23.66 -6.21
C ASP A 90 2.26 -22.80 -5.46
N ASN A 91 2.67 -21.66 -6.03
CA ASN A 91 3.51 -20.69 -5.34
C ASN A 91 2.66 -19.84 -4.37
N VAL A 92 3.33 -18.99 -3.56
CA VAL A 92 2.64 -18.16 -2.57
C VAL A 92 1.61 -17.20 -3.18
N LEU A 93 1.88 -16.67 -4.38
CA LEU A 93 1.02 -15.67 -5.01
C LEU A 93 -0.24 -16.30 -5.59
N THR A 94 -0.09 -17.40 -6.33
CA THR A 94 -1.21 -18.18 -6.88
C THR A 94 -2.13 -18.68 -5.76
N ARG A 95 -1.58 -19.20 -4.66
CA ARG A 95 -2.39 -19.65 -3.52
C ARG A 95 -3.15 -18.52 -2.82
N MET A 96 -2.59 -17.31 -2.79
CA MET A 96 -3.32 -16.15 -2.28
C MET A 96 -4.53 -15.84 -3.17
N LEU A 97 -4.38 -15.95 -4.49
CA LEU A 97 -5.46 -15.76 -5.46
C LEU A 97 -6.54 -16.85 -5.34
N ASP A 98 -6.16 -18.10 -5.08
CA ASP A 98 -7.09 -19.22 -4.87
C ASP A 98 -8.04 -19.00 -3.68
N HIS A 99 -7.59 -18.24 -2.67
CA HIS A 99 -8.36 -17.93 -1.47
C HIS A 99 -8.81 -16.46 -1.38
N LYS A 100 -8.85 -15.73 -2.50
CA LYS A 100 -9.17 -14.29 -2.53
C LYS A 100 -10.53 -13.94 -1.90
N GLU A 101 -11.54 -14.80 -2.03
CA GLU A 101 -12.89 -14.56 -1.48
C GLU A 101 -12.88 -14.54 0.06
N ALA A 102 -12.03 -15.36 0.69
CA ALA A 102 -11.86 -15.36 2.14
C ALA A 102 -11.19 -14.06 2.62
N ILE A 103 -10.20 -13.56 1.86
CA ILE A 103 -9.54 -12.28 2.14
C ILE A 103 -10.54 -11.13 2.01
N ILE A 104 -11.29 -11.07 0.90
CA ILE A 104 -12.28 -10.03 0.63
C ILE A 104 -13.39 -10.02 1.68
N SER A 105 -13.92 -11.18 2.07
CA SER A 105 -14.99 -11.26 3.07
C SER A 105 -14.54 -10.81 4.47
N HIS A 106 -13.33 -11.16 4.90
CA HIS A 106 -12.79 -10.66 6.17
C HIS A 106 -12.51 -9.16 6.15
N LEU A 107 -11.96 -8.62 5.05
CA LEU A 107 -11.79 -7.17 4.89
C LEU A 107 -13.12 -6.43 4.86
N SER A 108 -14.14 -6.99 4.19
CA SER A 108 -15.49 -6.43 4.19
C SER A 108 -16.06 -6.37 5.61
N TRP A 109 -15.96 -7.48 6.37
CA TRP A 109 -16.41 -7.52 7.77
C TRP A 109 -15.74 -6.46 8.65
N ALA A 110 -14.42 -6.30 8.55
CA ALA A 110 -13.66 -5.35 9.35
C ALA A 110 -14.07 -3.88 9.09
N ASN A 111 -14.53 -3.56 7.88
CA ASN A 111 -14.92 -2.20 7.49
C ASN A 111 -16.36 -1.80 7.92
N LEU A 112 -17.16 -2.74 8.46
CA LEU A 112 -18.57 -2.49 8.73
C LEU A 112 -18.82 -1.74 10.07
N PHE A 113 -19.39 -0.54 9.95
CA PHE A 113 -20.31 0.19 10.87
C PHE A 113 -19.90 0.67 12.27
N HIS A 114 -18.75 0.33 12.82
CA HIS A 114 -18.48 0.69 14.23
C HIS A 114 -18.25 2.19 14.44
N THR A 115 -17.36 2.83 13.68
CA THR A 115 -17.00 4.24 13.90
C THR A 115 -18.16 5.20 13.62
N LEU A 116 -18.89 4.99 12.52
CA LEU A 116 -20.02 5.87 12.15
C LEU A 116 -21.16 5.80 13.17
N GLY A 117 -21.42 4.63 13.75
CA GLY A 117 -22.45 4.46 14.77
C GLY A 117 -22.21 5.33 16.01
N PHE A 118 -20.97 5.44 16.47
CA PHE A 118 -20.62 6.32 17.58
C PHE A 118 -20.83 7.80 17.26
N TYR A 119 -20.52 8.25 16.03
CA TYR A 119 -20.73 9.65 15.64
C TYR A 119 -22.21 10.05 15.55
N VAL A 120 -23.09 9.16 15.08
CA VAL A 120 -24.54 9.43 15.00
C VAL A 120 -25.21 9.36 16.37
N HIS A 121 -24.65 8.59 17.30
CA HIS A 121 -25.18 8.45 18.66
C HIS A 121 -24.99 9.70 19.53
N ASN A 122 -23.83 10.36 19.40
CA ASN A 122 -23.47 11.58 20.15
C ASN A 122 -24.28 12.79 19.68
#